data_AF-A0A3C0S0G6-F1
#
_entry.id   AF-A0A3C0S0G6-F1
#
_cell.length_a   1.000
_cell.length_b   1.000
_cell.length_c   1.000
_cell.angle_alpha   90.00
_cell.angle_beta   90.00
_cell.angle_gamma   90.00
#
_symmetry.space_group_name_H-M   'P 1'
#
loop_
_entity.id
_entity.type
_entity.pdbx_description
1 polymer ?
#
loop_
_entity_poly.entity_id
_entity_poly.type
_entity_poly.pdbx_seq_one_letter_code
_entity_poly.pdbx_strand_id
1 'polypeptide(L)'
;MRKNSYNNPSPKTDAHLLQALHILFTEIQKLKTAVLDSIQADDDKVELRDTVFVKDTVGVSDRTLLRYQNLGLIQVYQRDKGGKKYFKLDDVLRLKRYLNS
;
A
#
# COMPACT_ATOMS: atom_id res chain seq x y z
N MET A 1 18.33 -35.29 45.14
CA MET A 1 18.30 -34.56 43.86
C MET A 1 17.52 -35.40 42.85
N ARG A 2 16.31 -34.96 42.46
CA ARG A 2 15.48 -35.68 41.47
C ARG A 2 15.97 -35.33 40.06
N LYS A 3 16.27 -36.33 39.25
CA LYS A 3 16.68 -36.17 37.85
C LYS A 3 15.44 -35.82 37.02
N ASN A 4 15.41 -34.63 36.43
CA ASN A 4 14.38 -34.25 35.48
C ASN A 4 14.62 -35.02 34.17
N SER A 5 13.76 -36.00 33.88
CA SER A 5 13.68 -36.60 32.55
C SER A 5 13.15 -35.56 31.58
N TYR A 6 14.01 -35.12 30.65
CA TYR A 6 13.56 -34.39 29.47
C TYR A 6 12.82 -35.41 28.59
N ASN A 7 11.50 -35.29 28.51
CA ASN A 7 10.69 -36.01 27.52
C ASN A 7 11.13 -35.51 26.14
N ASN A 8 11.95 -36.29 25.43
CA ASN A 8 12.20 -36.04 24.03
C ASN A 8 10.87 -36.24 23.27
N PRO A 9 10.32 -35.22 22.61
CA PRO A 9 9.12 -35.39 21.81
C PRO A 9 9.38 -36.47 20.76
N SER A 10 8.42 -37.38 20.60
CA SER A 10 8.60 -38.49 19.66
C SER A 10 8.73 -37.94 18.22
N PRO A 11 9.50 -38.58 17.33
CA PRO A 11 9.66 -38.12 15.94
C PRO A 11 8.34 -37.98 15.17
N LYS A 12 7.30 -38.72 15.60
CA LYS A 12 5.96 -38.65 15.02
C LYS A 12 5.24 -37.35 15.37
N THR A 13 5.40 -36.86 16.61
CA THR A 13 4.83 -35.59 17.07
C THR A 13 5.38 -34.41 16.27
N ASP A 14 6.68 -34.43 15.96
CA ASP A 14 7.33 -33.38 15.16
C ASP A 14 6.86 -33.40 13.70
N ALA A 15 6.72 -34.59 13.11
CA ALA A 15 6.20 -34.75 11.76
C ALA A 15 4.75 -34.25 11.62
N HIS A 16 3.89 -34.54 12.60
CA HIS A 16 2.52 -34.06 12.61
C HIS A 16 2.42 -32.54 12.81
N LEU A 17 3.30 -31.97 13.64
CA LEU A 17 3.37 -30.51 13.84
C LEU A 17 3.85 -29.80 12.58
N LEU A 18 4.84 -30.36 11.89
CA LEU A 18 5.35 -29.83 10.62
C LEU A 18 4.28 -29.89 9.52
N GLN A 19 3.50 -30.98 9.49
CA GLN A 19 2.37 -31.13 8.58
C GLN A 19 1.26 -30.10 8.87
N ALA A 20 0.91 -29.88 10.14
CA ALA A 20 -0.07 -28.86 10.53
C ALA A 20 0.39 -27.44 10.13
N LEU A 21 1.66 -27.11 10.35
CA LEU A 21 2.24 -25.83 9.94
C LEU A 21 2.23 -25.65 8.42
N HIS A 22 2.51 -26.72 7.66
CA HIS A 22 2.48 -26.67 6.20
C HIS A 22 1.07 -26.40 5.66
N ILE A 23 0.05 -27.03 6.25
CA ILE A 23 -1.35 -26.81 5.89
C ILE A 23 -1.74 -25.35 6.17
N LEU A 24 -1.44 -24.86 7.39
CA LEU A 24 -1.72 -23.47 7.77
C LEU A 24 -1.04 -22.46 6.87
N PHE A 25 0.24 -22.67 6.54
CA PHE A 25 0.97 -21.82 5.62
C PHE A 25 0.30 -21.77 4.25
N THR A 26 -0.13 -22.92 3.73
CA THR A 26 -0.77 -23.02 2.42
C THR A 26 -2.12 -22.31 2.41
N GLU A 27 -2.92 -22.44 3.47
CA GLU A 27 -4.19 -21.72 3.61
C GLU A 27 -3.98 -20.20 3.70
N ILE A 28 -2.97 -19.74 4.45
CA ILE A 28 -2.62 -18.32 4.52
C ILE A 28 -2.20 -17.79 3.15
N GLN A 29 -1.40 -18.54 2.38
CA GLN A 29 -1.02 -18.12 1.03
C GLN A 29 -2.23 -18.06 0.10
N LYS A 30 -3.13 -19.04 0.16
CA LYS A 30 -4.40 -19.04 -0.61
C LYS A 30 -5.29 -17.85 -0.24
N LEU A 31 -5.40 -17.54 1.05
CA LEU A 31 -6.14 -16.37 1.53
C LEU A 31 -5.49 -15.07 1.05
N LYS A 32 -4.15 -14.97 1.13
CA LYS A 32 -3.42 -13.81 0.63
C LYS A 32 -3.62 -13.60 -0.86
N THR A 33 -3.53 -14.66 -1.66
CA THR A 33 -3.81 -14.56 -3.11
C THR A 33 -5.26 -14.23 -3.37
N ALA A 34 -6.21 -14.85 -2.67
CA ALA A 34 -7.63 -14.54 -2.82
C ALA A 34 -7.96 -13.08 -2.43
N VAL A 35 -7.31 -12.53 -1.40
CA VAL A 35 -7.42 -11.12 -1.05
C VAL A 35 -6.83 -10.24 -2.14
N LEU A 36 -5.63 -10.54 -2.64
CA LEU A 36 -5.01 -9.80 -3.74
C LEU A 36 -5.84 -9.86 -5.03
N ASP A 37 -6.43 -11.02 -5.33
CA ASP A 37 -7.29 -11.24 -6.49
C ASP A 37 -8.68 -10.62 -6.29
N SER A 38 -9.17 -10.50 -5.04
CA SER A 38 -10.38 -9.73 -4.71
C SER A 38 -10.14 -8.22 -4.76
N ILE A 39 -8.89 -7.79 -4.67
CA ILE A 39 -8.44 -6.45 -5.08
C ILE A 39 -8.21 -6.47 -6.61
N GLN A 40 -9.05 -7.21 -7.34
CA GLN A 40 -9.27 -6.98 -8.76
C GLN A 40 -9.87 -5.59 -8.88
N ALA A 41 -8.95 -4.65 -9.12
CA ALA A 41 -9.13 -3.39 -9.80
C ALA A 41 -10.59 -2.99 -9.92
N ASP A 42 -11.11 -2.32 -8.89
CA ASP A 42 -12.02 -1.24 -9.21
C ASP A 42 -11.31 -0.46 -10.31
N ASP A 43 -11.90 -0.48 -11.51
CA ASP A 43 -11.65 0.49 -12.56
C ASP A 43 -12.17 1.84 -12.04
N ASP A 44 -11.66 2.23 -10.87
CA ASP A 44 -11.66 3.55 -10.33
C ASP A 44 -10.99 4.33 -11.43
N LYS A 45 -11.83 4.94 -12.29
CA LYS A 45 -11.41 5.94 -13.25
C LYS A 45 -10.61 6.94 -12.44
N VAL A 46 -9.29 6.76 -12.46
CA VAL A 46 -8.38 7.54 -11.65
C VAL A 46 -8.54 8.95 -12.18
N GLU A 47 -9.28 9.77 -11.45
CA GLU A 47 -9.64 11.08 -11.98
C GLU A 47 -8.38 11.94 -11.97
N LEU A 48 -7.90 12.23 -13.17
CA LEU A 48 -6.67 12.99 -13.38
C LEU A 48 -6.98 14.47 -13.45
N ARG A 49 -6.26 15.24 -12.66
CA ARG A 49 -6.34 16.70 -12.61
C ARG A 49 -5.02 17.31 -13.03
N ASP A 50 -5.12 18.41 -13.76
CA ASP A 50 -3.97 19.15 -14.22
C ASP A 50 -3.38 20.02 -13.10
N THR A 51 -2.22 20.62 -13.39
CA THR A 51 -1.52 21.45 -12.41
C THR A 51 -2.31 22.69 -12.00
N VAL A 52 -3.10 23.27 -12.91
CA VAL A 52 -3.92 24.46 -12.64
C VAL A 52 -4.99 24.12 -11.60
N PHE A 53 -5.74 23.04 -11.81
CA PHE A 53 -6.74 22.58 -10.86
C PHE A 53 -6.15 22.30 -9.47
N VAL A 54 -4.98 21.65 -9.40
CA VAL A 54 -4.32 21.36 -8.10
C VAL A 54 -4.02 22.66 -7.34
N LYS A 55 -3.48 23.66 -8.04
CA LYS A 55 -3.14 24.95 -7.42
C LYS A 55 -4.35 25.67 -6.88
N ASP A 56 -5.45 25.70 -7.65
CA ASP A 56 -6.68 26.38 -7.24
C ASP A 56 -7.36 25.64 -6.08
N THR A 57 -7.33 24.31 -6.09
CA THR A 57 -7.97 23.48 -5.05
C THR A 57 -7.25 23.55 -3.71
N VAL A 58 -5.91 23.58 -3.76
CA VAL A 58 -5.03 23.58 -2.58
C VAL A 58 -4.69 25.02 -2.15
N GLY A 59 -4.82 26.00 -3.04
CA GLY A 59 -4.54 27.41 -2.78
C GLY A 59 -3.05 27.76 -2.76
N VAL A 60 -2.25 27.17 -3.65
CA VAL A 60 -0.77 27.28 -3.61
C VAL A 60 -0.15 27.74 -4.94
N SER A 61 0.98 28.44 -4.84
CA SER A 61 1.78 28.86 -5.99
C SER A 61 2.58 27.71 -6.62
N ASP A 62 3.03 27.86 -7.87
CA ASP A 62 3.83 26.84 -8.58
C ASP A 62 5.10 26.44 -7.83
N ARG A 63 5.78 27.43 -7.24
CA ARG A 63 6.98 27.21 -6.44
C ARG A 63 6.70 26.36 -5.22
N THR A 64 5.57 26.59 -4.56
CA THR A 64 5.15 25.85 -3.37
C THR A 64 4.73 24.42 -3.75
N LEU A 65 3.99 24.27 -4.83
CA LEU A 65 3.62 22.95 -5.36
C LEU A 65 4.85 22.13 -5.75
N LEU A 66 5.85 22.75 -6.38
CA LEU A 66 7.13 22.08 -6.69
C LEU A 66 7.86 21.66 -5.41
N ARG A 67 7.87 22.50 -4.36
CA ARG A 67 8.45 22.14 -3.06
C ARG A 67 7.74 20.94 -2.45
N TYR A 68 6.41 20.89 -2.50
CA TYR A 68 5.65 19.75 -1.99
C TYR A 68 5.89 18.47 -2.79
N GLN A 69 6.10 18.58 -4.10
CA GLN A 69 6.55 17.46 -4.93
C GLN A 69 7.92 16.94 -4.48
N ASN A 70 8.89 17.83 -4.26
CA ASN A 70 10.23 17.46 -3.79
C ASN A 70 10.23 16.82 -2.39
N LEU A 71 9.28 17.23 -1.54
CA LEU A 71 9.06 16.63 -0.22
C LEU A 71 8.29 15.31 -0.26
N GLY A 72 7.79 14.90 -1.43
CA GLY A 72 6.99 13.68 -1.58
C GLY A 72 5.56 13.78 -1.05
N LEU A 73 5.05 14.98 -0.75
CA LEU A 73 3.69 15.18 -0.25
C LEU A 73 2.62 15.00 -1.35
N ILE A 74 3.02 15.12 -2.62
CA ILE A 74 2.17 14.87 -3.78
C ILE A 74 3.05 14.40 -4.95
N GLN A 75 2.56 13.45 -5.75
CA GLN A 75 3.31 12.86 -6.85
C GLN A 75 2.64 13.10 -8.20
N VAL A 76 3.46 13.30 -9.23
CA VAL A 76 2.98 13.38 -10.61
C VAL A 76 2.63 11.97 -11.06
N TYR A 77 1.37 11.73 -11.37
CA TYR A 77 0.90 10.43 -11.82
C TYR A 77 1.24 10.17 -13.28
N GLN A 78 0.98 11.16 -14.14
CA GLN A 78 1.22 11.06 -15.57
C GLN A 78 1.74 12.38 -16.12
N ARG A 79 2.52 12.29 -17.20
CA ARG A 79 2.87 13.43 -18.04
C ARG A 79 2.34 13.22 -19.45
N ASP A 80 1.76 14.25 -20.03
CA ASP A 80 1.37 14.25 -21.43
C ASP A 80 2.60 14.34 -22.35
N LYS A 81 2.42 14.09 -23.64
CA LYS A 81 3.44 14.30 -24.68
C LYS A 81 3.95 15.75 -24.70
N GLY A 82 3.12 16.71 -24.30
CA GLY A 82 3.49 18.13 -24.16
C GLY A 82 4.14 18.50 -22.81
N GLY A 83 4.45 17.53 -21.94
CA GLY A 83 5.09 17.78 -20.64
C GLY A 83 4.14 18.29 -19.54
N LYS A 84 2.83 18.41 -19.83
CA LYS A 84 1.82 18.76 -18.82
C LYS A 84 1.74 17.65 -17.76
N LYS A 85 1.73 18.04 -16.49
CA LYS A 85 1.67 17.13 -15.34
C LYS A 85 0.22 16.91 -14.91
N TYR A 86 -0.12 15.65 -14.67
CA TYR A 86 -1.39 15.23 -14.11
C TYR A 86 -1.21 14.54 -12.76
N PHE A 87 -2.18 14.75 -11.87
CA PHE A 87 -2.19 14.28 -10.49
C PHE A 87 -3.50 13.52 -10.25
N LYS A 88 -3.46 12.51 -9.37
CA LYS A 88 -4.69 11.85 -8.92
C LYS A 88 -5.49 12.82 -8.07
N LEU A 89 -6.81 12.88 -8.26
CA LEU A 89 -7.66 13.72 -7.42
C LEU A 89 -7.54 13.37 -5.93
N ASP A 90 -7.47 12.09 -5.57
CA ASP A 90 -7.35 11.68 -4.17
C ASP A 90 -6.07 12.21 -3.50
N ASP A 91 -4.94 12.20 -4.22
CA ASP A 91 -3.68 12.77 -3.74
C ASP A 91 -3.80 14.29 -3.51
N VAL A 92 -4.52 14.99 -4.39
CA VAL A 92 -4.79 16.44 -4.25
C VAL A 92 -5.65 16.71 -3.02
N LEU A 93 -6.71 15.94 -2.81
CA LEU A 93 -7.59 16.08 -1.64
C LEU A 93 -6.86 15.72 -0.34
N ARG A 94 -6.00 14.70 -0.37
CA ARG A 94 -5.13 14.34 0.75
C ARG A 94 -4.18 15.50 1.10
N LEU A 95 -3.53 16.11 0.10
CA LEU A 95 -2.67 17.27 0.32
C LEU A 95 -3.46 18.44 0.92
N LYS A 96 -4.66 18.73 0.41
CA LYS A 96 -5.53 19.78 0.96
C LYS A 96 -5.87 19.54 2.43
N ARG A 97 -6.24 18.31 2.77
CA ARG A 97 -6.51 17.92 4.18
C ARG A 97 -5.29 18.12 5.06
N TYR A 98 -4.11 17.70 4.59
CA TYR A 98 -2.85 17.84 5.31
C TYR A 98 -2.48 19.30 5.62
N LEU A 99 -2.73 20.23 4.69
CA LEU A 99 -2.42 21.65 4.89
C LEU A 99 -3.44 22.41 5.74
N ASN A 100 -4.66 21.89 5.86
CA ASN A 100 -5.72 22.48 6.67
C ASN A 100 -5.80 21.86 8.09
N SER A 101 -4.93 20.91 8.41
CA SER A 101 -4.79 20.29 9.74
C SER A 101 -3.80 21.08 10.59
#